data_AF-A0A7H8QUA5-F1
#
_entry.id   AF-A0A7H8QUA5-F1
#
_cell.length_a   1.000
_cell.length_b   1.000
_cell.length_c   1.000
_cell.angle_alpha   90.00
_cell.angle_beta   90.00
_cell.angle_gamma   90.00
#
_symmetry.space_group_name_H-M   'P 1'
#
loop_
_entity.id
_entity.type
_entity.pdbx_description
1 polymer ?
#
loop_
_entity_poly.entity_id
_entity_poly.type
_entity_poly.pdbx_seq_one_letter_code
_entity_poly.pdbx_strand_id
1 'polypeptide(L)'
;MAPLVPVLSPADLPDRIQFVQSGFREKRRKGGAIDLEKCHLMELIQYSCNPPEEGIQAPGVVKCKPIVRLFRKCAGGLTVETTSWESKKSHDESKTTEIYKTMNL
;
A
#
# COMPACT_ATOMS: atom_id res chain seq x y z
N MET A 1 -24.67 -3.42 1.54
CA MET A 1 -24.34 -2.06 2.00
C MET A 1 -22.97 -1.70 1.43
N ALA A 2 -22.77 -0.52 0.85
CA ALA A 2 -21.45 -0.09 0.39
C ALA A 2 -20.52 0.15 1.60
N PRO A 3 -19.21 -0.14 1.50
CA PRO A 3 -18.27 0.10 2.61
C PRO A 3 -18.19 1.59 2.94
N LEU A 4 -18.11 1.91 4.24
CA LEU A 4 -17.97 3.29 4.75
C LEU A 4 -16.65 3.96 4.33
N VAL A 5 -15.69 3.16 3.87
CA VAL A 5 -14.39 3.61 3.39
C VAL A 5 -14.36 3.43 1.87
N PRO A 6 -14.00 4.48 1.09
CA PRO A 6 -13.84 4.36 -0.35
C PRO A 6 -12.81 3.28 -0.68
N VAL A 7 -13.14 2.41 -1.63
CA VAL A 7 -12.17 1.48 -2.19
C VAL A 7 -11.18 2.30 -3.03
N LEU A 8 -9.89 2.17 -2.72
CA LEU A 8 -8.81 2.89 -3.39
C LEU A 8 -7.93 1.89 -4.13
N SER A 9 -7.66 2.15 -5.41
CA SER A 9 -6.63 1.41 -6.14
C SER A 9 -5.24 1.81 -5.62
N PRO A 10 -4.28 0.88 -5.50
CA PRO A 10 -2.90 1.23 -5.18
C PRO A 10 -2.31 2.27 -6.15
N ALA A 11 -2.77 2.30 -7.41
CA ALA A 11 -2.30 3.25 -8.41
C ALA A 11 -2.65 4.71 -8.07
N ASP A 12 -3.78 4.93 -7.39
CA ASP A 12 -4.31 6.26 -7.08
C ASP A 12 -3.72 6.80 -5.77
N LEU A 13 -2.88 6.01 -5.09
CA LEU A 13 -2.30 6.35 -3.79
C LEU A 13 -1.51 7.67 -3.82
N PRO A 14 -0.61 7.93 -4.80
CA PRO A 14 0.15 9.18 -4.87
C PRO A 14 -0.73 10.44 -4.94
N ASP A 15 -1.88 10.35 -5.61
CA ASP A 15 -2.82 11.45 -5.74
C ASP A 15 -3.70 11.59 -4.49
N ARG A 16 -4.20 10.47 -3.97
CA ARG A 16 -5.11 10.47 -2.81
C ARG A 16 -4.46 11.04 -1.55
N ILE A 17 -3.16 10.77 -1.34
CA ILE A 17 -2.47 11.24 -0.14
C ILE A 17 -2.32 12.78 -0.12
N GLN A 18 -2.49 13.46 -1.25
CA GLN A 18 -2.44 14.93 -1.31
C GLN A 18 -3.62 15.59 -0.59
N PHE A 19 -4.65 14.82 -0.24
CA PHE A 19 -5.89 15.33 0.34
C PHE A 19 -6.16 14.75 1.74
N VAL A 20 -6.99 15.47 2.50
CA VAL A 20 -7.49 15.09 3.83
C VAL A 20 -8.96 15.45 3.93
N GLN A 21 -9.75 14.60 4.61
CA GLN A 21 -11.14 14.95 4.92
C GLN A 21 -11.21 15.81 6.18
N SER A 22 -11.88 16.96 6.08
CA SER A 22 -12.09 17.90 7.18
C SER A 22 -13.50 18.47 7.07
N GLY A 23 -14.34 18.17 8.06
CA GLY A 23 -15.75 18.61 8.06
C GLY A 23 -16.54 18.08 6.86
N PHE A 24 -16.39 16.78 6.55
CA PHE A 24 -17.02 16.10 5.40
C PHE A 24 -16.67 16.67 4.02
N ARG A 25 -15.66 17.54 3.93
CA ARG A 25 -15.12 18.07 2.68
C ARG A 25 -13.68 17.64 2.50
N GLU A 26 -13.34 17.34 1.26
CA GLU A 26 -11.96 17.06 0.89
C GLU A 26 -11.18 18.36 0.75
N LYS A 27 -10.00 18.42 1.37
CA LYS A 27 -9.10 19.57 1.31
C LYS A 27 -7.70 19.09 0.99
N ARG A 28 -6.98 19.86 0.17
CA ARG A 28 -5.56 19.61 -0.07
C ARG A 28 -4.76 19.81 1.22
N ARG A 29 -3.78 18.94 1.46
CA ARG A 29 -2.84 19.07 2.58
C ARG A 29 -1.99 20.33 2.42
N LYS A 30 -1.64 20.93 3.55
CA LYS A 30 -0.68 22.05 3.62
C LYS A 30 0.74 21.49 3.51
N GLY A 31 1.69 22.32 3.07
CA GLY A 31 3.12 21.95 3.03
C GLY A 31 3.65 21.48 1.68
N GLY A 32 2.91 21.71 0.58
CA GLY A 32 3.35 21.36 -0.78
C GLY A 32 2.88 19.99 -1.24
N ALA A 33 3.29 19.59 -2.44
CA ALA A 33 3.02 18.26 -2.98
C ALA A 33 3.90 17.22 -2.32
N ILE A 34 3.31 16.08 -1.94
CA ILE A 34 4.00 14.99 -1.29
C ILE A 34 4.45 13.99 -2.33
N ASP A 35 5.75 13.72 -2.39
CA ASP A 35 6.33 12.69 -3.24
C ASP A 35 6.65 11.47 -2.38
N LEU A 36 5.85 10.40 -2.53
CA LEU A 36 5.98 9.17 -1.74
C LEU A 36 7.36 8.51 -1.90
N GLU A 37 7.99 8.64 -3.07
CA GLU A 37 9.29 8.02 -3.35
C GLU A 37 10.41 8.65 -2.54
N LYS A 38 10.28 9.95 -2.26
CA LYS A 38 11.22 10.71 -1.42
C LYS A 38 11.01 10.46 0.08
N CYS A 39 9.92 9.81 0.49
CA CYS A 39 9.66 9.47 1.87
C CYS A 39 10.42 8.21 2.30
N HIS A 40 10.75 8.13 3.59
CA HIS A 40 11.48 6.99 4.14
C HIS A 40 10.60 5.73 4.10
N LEU A 41 11.10 4.67 3.46
CA LEU A 41 10.45 3.36 3.45
C LEU A 41 10.74 2.62 4.75
N MET A 42 9.68 2.15 5.39
CA MET A 42 9.72 1.43 6.66
C MET A 42 8.99 0.11 6.52
N GLU A 43 9.45 -0.88 7.28
CA GLU A 43 8.81 -2.18 7.38
C GLU A 43 8.22 -2.39 8.78
N LEU A 44 7.05 -3.02 8.84
CA LEU A 44 6.42 -3.44 10.08
C LEU A 44 5.93 -4.88 9.92
N ILE A 45 6.36 -5.74 10.83
CA ILE A 45 5.85 -7.11 10.90
C ILE A 45 4.53 -7.08 11.68
N GLN A 46 3.47 -7.56 11.06
CA GLN A 46 2.18 -7.83 11.69
C GLN A 46 1.92 -9.34 11.66
N TYR A 47 0.90 -9.80 12.39
CA TYR A 47 0.44 -11.19 12.33
C TYR A 47 -0.98 -11.26 11.80
N SER A 48 -1.19 -12.09 10.78
CA SER A 48 -2.52 -12.44 10.28
C SER A 48 -2.89 -13.82 10.79
N CYS A 49 -4.01 -13.94 11.50
CA CYS A 49 -4.52 -15.21 12.01
C CYS A 49 -5.62 -15.72 11.10
N ASN A 50 -5.46 -16.96 10.62
CA ASN A 50 -6.31 -17.59 9.61
C ASN A 50 -6.40 -16.72 8.34
N PRO A 51 -5.25 -16.41 7.70
CA PRO A 51 -5.23 -15.56 6.52
C PRO A 51 -6.12 -16.16 5.42
N PRO A 52 -6.90 -15.33 4.71
CA PRO A 52 -7.89 -15.82 3.74
C PRO A 52 -7.24 -16.58 2.56
N GLU A 53 -5.98 -16.30 2.22
CA GLU A 53 -5.25 -17.05 1.21
C GLU A 53 -4.98 -18.54 1.56
N GLU A 54 -5.04 -18.92 2.83
CA GLU A 54 -4.86 -20.31 3.27
C GLU A 54 -6.18 -21.13 3.26
N GLY A 55 -7.28 -20.51 2.83
CA GLY A 55 -8.60 -21.14 2.82
C GLY A 55 -9.23 -21.30 4.21
N ILE A 56 -10.36 -22.01 4.26
CA ILE A 56 -11.12 -22.21 5.50
C ILE A 56 -10.45 -23.29 6.33
N GLN A 57 -9.96 -22.92 7.51
CA GLN A 57 -9.38 -23.86 8.46
C GLN A 57 -10.46 -24.66 9.19
N ALA A 58 -10.08 -25.82 9.72
CA ALA A 58 -10.97 -26.61 10.57
C ALA A 58 -11.46 -25.79 11.77
N PRO A 59 -12.72 -25.99 12.22
CA PRO A 59 -13.26 -25.28 13.38
C PRO A 59 -12.34 -25.39 14.60
N GLY A 60 -12.10 -24.27 15.28
CA GLY A 60 -11.27 -24.22 16.49
C GLY A 60 -9.76 -24.14 16.25
N VAL A 61 -9.29 -24.20 15.00
CA VAL A 61 -7.86 -24.01 14.69
C VAL A 61 -7.56 -22.54 14.41
N VAL A 62 -6.56 -21.99 15.08
CA VAL A 62 -6.02 -20.65 14.83
C VAL A 62 -4.55 -20.78 14.47
N LYS A 63 -4.20 -20.42 13.23
CA LYS A 63 -2.81 -20.34 12.76
C LYS A 63 -2.50 -18.91 12.37
N CYS A 64 -1.52 -18.30 13.04
CA CYS A 64 -1.07 -16.95 12.72
C CYS A 64 0.24 -17.01 11.94
N LYS A 65 0.35 -16.14 10.92
CA LYS A 65 1.54 -15.98 10.09
C LYS A 65 2.03 -14.54 10.16
N PRO A 66 3.36 -14.33 10.19
CA PRO A 66 3.89 -12.99 10.04
C PRO A 66 3.60 -12.49 8.63
N ILE A 67 3.11 -11.25 8.53
CA ILE A 67 2.95 -10.52 7.28
C ILE A 67 3.77 -9.23 7.37
N VAL A 68 4.48 -8.90 6.30
CA VAL A 68 5.23 -7.64 6.22
C VAL A 68 4.33 -6.56 5.64
N ARG A 69 4.19 -5.47 6.37
CA ARG A 69 3.55 -4.24 5.90
C ARG A 69 4.60 -3.19 5.64
N LEU A 70 4.48 -2.50 4.50
CA LEU A 70 5.37 -1.44 4.11
C LEU A 70 4.71 -0.08 4.36
N PHE A 71 5.49 0.90 4.82
CA PHE A 71 5.02 2.24 5.10
C PHE A 71 5.97 3.29 4.54
N ARG A 72 5.43 4.39 4.03
CA ARG A 72 6.18 5.62 3.75
C ARG A 72 5.98 6.61 4.88
N LYS A 73 7.06 6.97 5.56
CA LYS A 73 7.10 8.02 6.57
C LYS A 73 7.62 9.32 5.93
N CYS A 74 6.72 10.26 5.74
CA CYS A 74 6.97 11.54 5.09
C CYS A 74 7.20 12.66 6.13
N ALA A 75 7.74 13.78 5.67
CA ALA A 75 7.83 15.01 6.49
C ALA A 75 6.44 15.48 6.95
N GLY A 76 6.40 16.25 8.04
CA GLY A 76 5.13 16.72 8.61
C GLY A 76 4.29 15.65 9.30
N GLY A 77 4.88 14.48 9.59
CA GLY A 77 4.26 13.41 10.38
C GLY A 77 3.31 12.51 9.61
N LEU A 78 3.16 12.69 8.29
CA LEU A 78 2.35 11.79 7.46
C LEU A 78 3.03 10.41 7.38
N THR A 79 2.28 9.37 7.77
CA THR A 79 2.68 7.98 7.60
C THR A 79 1.58 7.26 6.80
N VAL A 80 1.95 6.59 5.73
CA VAL A 80 1.01 5.92 4.81
C VAL A 80 1.44 4.47 4.63
N GLU A 81 0.52 3.53 4.79
CA GLU A 81 0.76 2.14 4.41
C GLU A 81 0.83 2.04 2.89
N THR A 82 1.93 1.48 2.37
CA THR A 82 2.21 1.38 0.93
C THR A 82 2.40 -0.06 0.46
N THR A 83 2.12 -1.08 1.27
CA THR A 83 2.32 -2.51 0.93
C THR A 83 1.92 -2.86 -0.50
N SER A 84 0.66 -2.61 -0.88
CA SER A 84 0.16 -2.92 -2.23
C SER A 84 0.72 -1.99 -3.33
N TRP A 85 1.13 -0.77 -2.98
CA TRP A 85 1.73 0.18 -3.93
C TRP A 85 3.17 -0.23 -4.29
N GLU A 86 3.96 -0.63 -3.29
CA GLU A 86 5.33 -1.12 -3.49
C GLU A 86 5.33 -2.46 -4.24
N SER A 87 4.42 -3.39 -3.90
CA SER A 87 4.30 -4.67 -4.63
C SER A 87 3.94 -4.47 -6.11
N LYS A 88 3.10 -3.49 -6.43
CA LYS A 88 2.76 -3.21 -7.84
C LYS A 88 3.99 -2.69 -8.61
N LYS A 89 4.80 -1.84 -7.98
CA LYS A 89 6.02 -1.30 -8.59
C LYS A 89 7.03 -2.38 -8.92
N SER A 90 7.29 -3.30 -7.98
CA SER A 90 8.23 -4.40 -8.22
C SER A 90 7.76 -5.31 -9.37
N HIS A 91 6.46 -5.54 -9.51
CA HIS A 91 5.91 -6.27 -10.66
C HIS A 91 6.07 -5.53 -11.99
N ASP A 92 5.90 -4.21 -12.00
CA ASP A 92 6.02 -3.38 -13.21
C ASP A 92 7.49 -3.25 -13.66
N GLU A 93 8.41 -3.07 -12.71
CA GLU A 93 9.86 -3.07 -12.95
C GLU A 93 10.34 -4.42 -13.48
N SER A 94 9.83 -5.53 -12.94
CA SER A 94 10.16 -6.87 -13.41
C SER A 94 9.71 -7.10 -14.86
N LYS A 95 8.48 -6.72 -15.20
CA LYS A 95 7.94 -6.81 -16.57
C LYS A 95 8.71 -5.94 -17.55
N THR A 96 9.03 -4.72 -17.13
CA THR A 96 9.80 -3.78 -17.94
C THR A 96 11.19 -4.36 -18.23
N THR A 97 11.87 -4.87 -17.21
CA THR A 97 13.19 -5.52 -17.35
C THR A 97 13.14 -6.73 -18.28
N GLU A 98 12.09 -7.54 -18.21
CA GLU A 98 11.89 -8.72 -19.05
C GLU A 98 11.63 -8.36 -20.53
N ILE A 99 10.86 -7.29 -20.79
CA ILE A 99 10.67 -6.73 -22.14
C ILE A 99 12.00 -6.23 -22.72
N TYR A 100 12.77 -5.43 -21.97
CA TYR A 100 14.06 -4.94 -22.45
C TYR A 100 15.08 -6.06 -22.69
N LYS A 101 14.97 -7.20 -21.98
CA LYS A 101 15.82 -8.37 -22.17
C LYS A 101 15.45 -9.17 -23.42
N THR A 102 14.15 -9.24 -23.75
CA THR A 102 13.66 -9.90 -24.98
C THR A 102 13.87 -9.06 -26.24
N MET A 103 13.94 -7.73 -26.12
CA MET A 103 14.23 -6.83 -27.25
C MET A 103 15.72 -6.72 -27.62
N ASN A 104 16.63 -7.19 -26.75
CA ASN A 104 18.08 -7.11 -26.95
C ASN A 104 18.75 -8.50 -27.08
N LEU A 105 17.97 -9.52 -27.46
CA LEU A 105 18.43 -10.86 -27.82
C LEU A 105 18.12 -11.15 -29.29
#